data_AF-A0A2W4UHG3-F1
#
_entry.id   AF-A0A2W4UHG3-F1
#
_cell.length_a   1.000
_cell.length_b   1.000
_cell.length_c   1.000
_cell.angle_alpha   90.00
_cell.angle_beta   90.00
_cell.angle_gamma   90.00
#
_symmetry.space_group_name_H-M   'P 1'
#
loop_
_entity.id
_entity.type
_entity.pdbx_description
1 polymer ?
#
loop_
_entity_poly.entity_id
_entity_poly.type
_entity_poly.pdbx_seq_one_letter_code
_entity_poly.pdbx_strand_id
1 'polypeptide(L)'
;MIIKVYCSESEKSQIEKKALAAGFSTSKYLKRQAFADLHSRAMFVEMVSNMVGLIETDRLSPSVGDRLFKIAQDVLDGASLEDGRERVAQVCKFEV
;
A
#
# COMPACT_ATOMS: atom_id res chain seq x y z
N MET A 1 -8.98 -19.53 -9.89
CA MET A 1 -7.64 -18.90 -9.98
C MET A 1 -6.78 -19.45 -8.86
N ILE A 2 -5.72 -20.19 -9.19
CA ILE A 2 -4.74 -20.73 -8.24
C ILE A 2 -3.60 -19.73 -8.21
N ILE A 3 -3.31 -19.13 -7.04
CA ILE A 3 -2.16 -18.24 -6.88
C ILE A 3 -0.93 -19.13 -6.72
N LYS A 4 0.00 -19.07 -7.68
CA LYS A 4 1.33 -19.67 -7.53
C LYS A 4 2.16 -18.73 -6.68
N VAL A 5 2.55 -19.17 -5.49
CA VAL A 5 3.44 -18.42 -4.60
C VAL A 5 4.84 -18.99 -4.72
N TYR A 6 5.77 -18.16 -5.18
CA TYR A 6 7.20 -18.47 -5.15
C TYR A 6 7.74 -17.95 -3.83
N CYS A 7 8.02 -18.86 -2.90
CA CYS A 7 8.52 -18.55 -1.56
C CYS A 7 9.45 -19.67 -1.09
N SER A 8 10.30 -19.36 -0.13
CA SER A 8 11.12 -20.35 0.57
C SER A 8 10.27 -21.27 1.45
N GLU A 9 10.81 -22.43 1.83
CA GLU A 9 10.17 -23.40 2.74
C GLU A 9 9.74 -22.78 4.09
N SER A 10 10.57 -21.88 4.62
CA SER A 10 10.30 -21.19 5.89
C SER A 10 9.13 -20.21 5.76
N GLU A 11 9.09 -19.42 4.68
CA GLU A 11 7.98 -18.51 4.38
C GLU A 11 6.68 -19.28 4.14
N LYS A 12 6.74 -20.37 3.38
CA LYS A 12 5.59 -21.26 3.15
C LYS A 12 5.00 -21.76 4.47
N SER A 13 5.87 -22.25 5.37
CA SER A 13 5.46 -22.73 6.69
C SER A 13 4.81 -21.62 7.54
N GLN A 14 5.32 -20.39 7.47
CA GLN A 14 4.70 -19.25 8.17
C GLN A 14 3.33 -18.89 7.58
N ILE A 15 3.20 -18.90 6.25
CA ILE A 15 1.93 -18.63 5.57
C ILE A 15 0.89 -19.68 5.96
N GLU A 16 1.25 -20.95 5.99
CA GLU A 16 0.37 -22.05 6.40
C GLU A 16 -0.10 -21.88 7.86
N LYS A 17 0.82 -21.54 8.78
CA LYS A 17 0.46 -21.23 10.18
C LYS A 17 -0.52 -20.06 10.29
N LYS A 18 -0.28 -18.96 9.56
CA LYS A 18 -1.16 -17.79 9.55
C LYS A 18 -2.53 -18.12 8.95
N ALA A 19 -2.57 -18.91 7.87
CA ALA A 19 -3.81 -19.34 7.23
C ALA A 19 -4.64 -20.22 8.18
N LEU A 20 -4.00 -21.18 8.86
CA LEU A 20 -4.65 -22.04 9.84
C LEU A 20 -5.20 -21.24 11.03
N ALA A 21 -4.41 -20.32 11.58
CA ALA A 21 -4.84 -19.44 12.68
C ALA A 21 -6.05 -18.55 12.30
N ALA A 22 -6.13 -18.15 11.03
CA ALA A 22 -7.25 -17.39 10.49
C ALA A 22 -8.46 -18.27 10.06
N GLY A 23 -8.37 -19.60 10.20
CA GLY A 23 -9.44 -20.52 9.82
C GLY A 23 -9.63 -20.69 8.31
N PHE A 24 -8.58 -20.50 7.51
CA PHE A 24 -8.63 -20.59 6.05
C PHE A 24 -7.63 -21.62 5.50
N SER A 25 -7.92 -22.15 4.30
CA SER A 25 -6.89 -22.81 3.51
C SER A 25 -5.88 -21.78 2.99
N THR A 26 -4.62 -22.19 2.78
CA THR A 26 -3.54 -21.30 2.32
C THR A 26 -3.90 -20.51 1.07
N SER A 27 -4.48 -21.17 0.05
CA SER A 27 -4.92 -20.51 -1.18
C SER A 27 -6.01 -19.45 -0.93
N LYS A 28 -7.00 -19.75 -0.08
CA LYS A 28 -8.08 -18.81 0.27
C LYS A 28 -7.54 -17.63 1.08
N TYR A 29 -6.61 -17.90 2.00
CA TYR A 29 -5.92 -16.89 2.79
C TYR A 29 -5.13 -15.92 1.89
N LEU A 30 -4.28 -16.46 1.01
CA LEU A 30 -3.49 -15.67 0.07
C LEU A 30 -4.36 -14.85 -0.89
N LYS A 31 -5.44 -15.44 -1.40
CA LYS A 31 -6.41 -14.73 -2.24
C LYS A 31 -6.99 -13.53 -1.47
N ARG A 32 -7.44 -13.74 -0.23
CA ARG A 32 -8.00 -12.66 0.59
C ARG A 32 -6.97 -11.57 0.90
N GLN A 33 -5.73 -11.96 1.20
CA GLN A 33 -4.64 -11.00 1.42
C GLN A 33 -4.33 -10.18 0.17
N ALA A 34 -4.25 -10.81 -1.01
CA ALA A 34 -4.03 -10.10 -2.27
C ALA A 34 -5.15 -9.09 -2.58
N PHE A 35 -6.42 -9.45 -2.34
CA PHE A 35 -7.53 -8.50 -2.51
C PHE A 35 -7.50 -7.37 -1.47
N ALA A 36 -7.18 -7.69 -0.21
CA ALA A 36 -7.06 -6.69 0.84
C ALA A 36 -5.89 -5.72 0.58
N ASP A 37 -4.78 -6.22 0.06
CA ASP A 37 -3.61 -5.42 -0.34
C ASP A 37 -3.97 -4.47 -1.48
N LEU A 38 -4.58 -4.98 -2.57
CA LEU A 38 -5.07 -4.15 -3.67
C LEU A 38 -6.03 -3.06 -3.19
N HIS A 39 -6.97 -3.39 -2.32
CA HIS A 39 -7.90 -2.41 -1.77
C HIS A 39 -7.19 -1.36 -0.90
N SER A 40 -6.23 -1.79 -0.08
CA SER A 40 -5.45 -0.90 0.78
C SER A 40 -4.58 0.06 -0.04
N ARG A 41 -3.99 -0.41 -1.15
CA ARG A 41 -3.26 0.42 -2.12
C ARG A 41 -4.17 1.42 -2.80
N ALA A 42 -5.34 0.98 -3.27
CA ALA A 42 -6.32 1.88 -3.88
C ALA A 42 -6.78 2.99 -2.92
N MET A 43 -7.09 2.64 -1.66
CA MET A 43 -7.45 3.63 -0.63
C MET A 43 -6.31 4.60 -0.32
N PHE A 44 -5.07 4.12 -0.28
CA PHE A 44 -3.91 4.97 -0.06
C PHE A 44 -3.74 6.00 -1.19
N VAL A 45 -3.87 5.57 -2.45
CA VAL A 45 -3.78 6.44 -3.61
C VAL A 45 -4.91 7.47 -3.61
N GLU A 46 -6.14 7.04 -3.32
CA GLU A 46 -7.29 7.93 -3.20
C GLU A 46 -7.07 9.02 -2.13
N MET A 47 -6.54 8.63 -0.96
CA MET A 47 -6.18 9.58 0.09
C MET A 47 -5.14 10.59 -0.41
N VAL A 48 -4.09 10.13 -1.09
CA VAL A 48 -3.05 11.01 -1.65
C VAL A 48 -3.63 11.96 -2.70
N SER A 49 -4.48 11.48 -3.61
CA SER A 49 -5.16 12.32 -4.60
C SER A 49 -5.99 13.43 -3.95
N ASN A 50 -6.72 13.09 -2.88
CA ASN A 50 -7.48 14.08 -2.11
C ASN A 50 -6.56 15.12 -1.43
N MET A 51 -5.41 14.69 -0.90
CA MET A 51 -4.41 15.62 -0.32
C MET A 51 -3.86 16.58 -1.38
N VAL A 52 -3.53 16.09 -2.56
CA VAL A 52 -3.02 16.95 -3.65
C VAL A 52 -4.10 17.94 -4.11
N GLY A 53 -5.35 17.51 -4.26
CA GLY A 53 -6.44 18.42 -4.62
C GLY A 53 -6.64 19.57 -3.62
N LEU A 54 -6.44 19.31 -2.32
CA LEU A 54 -6.47 20.34 -1.29
C LEU A 54 -5.28 21.31 -1.41
N ILE A 55 -4.07 20.79 -1.61
CA ILE A 55 -2.83 21.58 -1.79
C ILE A 55 -2.92 22.51 -3.00
N GLU A 56 -3.42 22.01 -4.14
CA GLU A 56 -3.59 22.79 -5.36
C GLU A 56 -4.64 23.90 -5.17
N THR A 57 -5.71 23.61 -4.43
CA THR A 57 -6.77 24.59 -4.12
C THR A 57 -6.25 25.73 -3.23
N ASP A 58 -5.41 25.41 -2.24
CA ASP A 58 -4.82 26.39 -1.32
C ASP A 58 -3.55 27.07 -1.87
N ARG A 59 -3.14 26.75 -3.11
CA ARG A 59 -1.88 27.22 -3.73
C ARG A 59 -0.63 26.91 -2.90
N LEU A 60 -0.66 25.81 -2.14
CA LEU A 60 0.54 25.27 -1.51
C LEU A 60 1.51 24.78 -2.60
N SER A 61 2.79 24.66 -2.25
CA SER A 61 3.88 24.50 -3.23
C SER A 61 3.61 23.34 -4.21
N PRO A 62 3.60 23.59 -5.54
CA PRO A 62 3.38 22.55 -6.55
C PRO A 62 4.34 21.35 -6.43
N SER A 63 5.53 21.59 -5.87
CA SER A 63 6.53 20.54 -5.63
C SER A 63 6.11 19.51 -4.57
N VAL A 64 5.18 19.87 -3.67
CA VAL A 64 4.62 18.95 -2.67
C VAL A 64 3.65 17.98 -3.36
N GLY A 65 2.80 18.49 -4.25
CA GLY A 65 1.86 17.69 -5.05
C GLY A 65 2.57 16.59 -5.87
N ASP A 66 3.61 16.97 -6.62
CA ASP A 66 4.40 16.02 -7.43
C ASP A 66 5.05 14.92 -6.58
N ARG A 67 5.57 15.27 -5.40
CA ARG A 67 6.19 14.31 -4.47
C ARG A 67 5.16 13.34 -3.91
N LEU A 68 3.97 13.81 -3.58
CA LEU A 68 2.86 12.99 -3.12
C LEU A 68 2.40 12.03 -4.22
N PHE A 69 2.17 12.51 -5.45
CA PHE A 69 1.80 11.64 -6.57
C PHE A 69 2.84 10.56 -6.85
N LYS A 70 4.13 10.89 -6.78
CA LYS A 70 5.19 9.90 -6.94
C LYS A 70 5.10 8.78 -5.90
N ILE A 71 4.81 9.11 -4.63
CA ILE A 71 4.64 8.09 -3.59
C ILE A 71 3.42 7.19 -3.89
N ALA A 72 2.30 7.77 -4.34
CA ALA A 72 1.12 7.00 -4.71
C ALA A 72 1.40 6.05 -5.89
N GLN A 73 2.14 6.52 -6.90
CA GLN A 73 2.54 5.69 -8.04
C GLN A 73 3.43 4.52 -7.62
N ASP A 74 4.45 4.77 -6.79
CA ASP A 74 5.33 3.71 -6.28
C ASP A 74 4.52 2.62 -5.53
N VAL A 75 3.51 3.02 -4.76
CA VAL A 75 2.62 2.09 -4.05
C VAL A 75 1.71 1.32 -5.02
N LEU A 76 1.25 1.90 -6.13
CA LEU A 76 0.53 1.15 -7.15
C LEU A 76 1.42 0.11 -7.84
N ASP A 77 2.70 0.46 -8.06
CA ASP A 77 3.68 -0.40 -8.75
C ASP A 77 4.23 -1.53 -7.87
N GLY A 78 3.82 -1.60 -6.60
CA GLY A 78 4.12 -2.72 -5.71
C GLY A 78 4.95 -2.36 -4.48
N ALA A 79 5.35 -1.10 -4.28
CA ALA A 79 6.10 -0.68 -3.11
C ALA A 79 5.32 -0.87 -1.79
N SER A 80 6.03 -0.93 -0.67
CA SER A 80 5.44 -1.10 0.66
C SER A 80 4.48 0.04 1.01
N LEU A 81 3.30 -0.31 1.54
CA LEU A 81 2.32 0.66 2.05
C LEU A 81 2.83 1.39 3.31
N GLU A 82 3.64 0.72 4.13
CA GLU A 82 4.19 1.30 5.35
C GLU A 82 5.19 2.41 5.00
N ASP A 83 6.14 2.11 4.11
CA ASP A 83 7.11 3.07 3.57
C ASP A 83 6.40 4.23 2.87
N GLY A 84 5.32 3.93 2.12
CA GLY A 84 4.48 4.95 1.48
C GLY A 84 3.90 5.94 2.50
N ARG A 85 3.32 5.43 3.60
CA ARG A 85 2.78 6.27 4.69
C ARG A 85 3.85 7.11 5.36
N GLU A 86 5.02 6.54 5.62
CA GLU A 86 6.13 7.27 6.23
C GLU A 86 6.61 8.40 5.31
N ARG A 87 6.77 8.12 4.02
CA ARG A 87 7.18 9.11 3.03
C ARG A 87 6.15 10.24 2.90
N VAL A 88 4.85 9.94 2.90
CA VAL A 88 3.79 10.97 2.93
C VAL A 88 3.94 11.84 4.18
N ALA A 89 4.09 11.22 5.36
CA ALA A 89 4.27 11.95 6.61
C ALA A 89 5.52 12.86 6.58
N GLN A 90 6.61 12.42 5.96
CA GLN A 90 7.81 13.24 5.79
C GLN A 90 7.58 14.42 4.84
N VAL A 91 6.88 14.22 3.72
CA VAL A 91 6.51 15.29 2.78
C VAL A 91 5.67 16.35 3.49
N CYS A 92 4.70 15.93 4.30
CA CYS A 92 3.81 16.84 5.03
C CYS A 92 4.43 17.46 6.29
N LYS A 93 5.61 17.02 6.73
CA LYS A 93 6.30 17.60 7.90
C LYS A 93 7.06 18.90 7.59
N PHE A 94 7.17 19.29 6.33
CA PHE A 94 7.88 20.49 5.92
C PHE A 94 6.96 21.45 5.16
N GLU A 95 6.13 22.18 5.91
CA GLU A 95 5.55 23.49 5.58
C GLU A 95 4.72 23.98 6.79
N VAL A 96 5.43 24.40 7.86
CA VAL A 96 4.94 25.36 8.86
C VAL A 96 6.06 26.38 9.09
#